data_AF-A0A432QC47-F1
#
_entry.id   AF-A0A432QC47-F1
#
_cell.length_a   1.000
_cell.length_b   1.000
_cell.length_c   1.000
_cell.angle_alpha   90.00
_cell.angle_beta   90.00
_cell.angle_gamma   90.00
#
_symmetry.space_group_name_H-M   'P 1'
#
loop_
_entity.id
_entity.type
_entity.pdbx_description
1 polymer ?
#
loop_
_entity_poly.entity_id
_entity_poly.type
_entity_poly.pdbx_seq_one_letter_code
_entity_poly.pdbx_strand_id
1 'polypeptide(L)' 'MAKPEEMYQCQTPNCGYIYDPDKGERKGKIKKGTAFADLPDEWRCPVCGATKAAFKPLAGPGSVQDDNA' A
#
# COMPACT_ATOMS: atom_id res chain seq x y z
N MET A 1 -7.76 -1.58 14.02
CA MET A 1 -6.94 -2.78 13.76
C MET A 1 -7.20 -3.15 12.31
N ALA A 2 -6.50 -2.49 11.40
CA ALA A 2 -6.59 -2.73 9.98
C ALA A 2 -6.20 -4.18 9.73
N LYS A 3 -7.06 -4.88 9.00
CA LYS A 3 -6.79 -6.26 8.65
C LYS A 3 -5.70 -6.26 7.58
N PRO A 4 -4.89 -7.33 7.48
CA PRO A 4 -3.81 -7.41 6.50
C PRO A 4 -4.33 -7.40 5.04
N GLU A 5 -5.62 -7.67 4.82
CA GLU A 5 -6.33 -7.49 3.55
C GLU A 5 -6.53 -6.01 3.14
N GLU A 6 -6.44 -5.07 4.09
CA GLU A 6 -6.56 -3.63 3.85
C GLU A 6 -5.20 -2.93 3.69
N MET A 7 -4.11 -3.67 3.93
CA MET A 7 -2.74 -3.19 3.80
C MET A 7 -2.19 -3.52 2.41
N TYR A 8 -1.44 -2.59 1.84
CA TYR A 8 -0.93 -2.70 0.48
C TYR A 8 0.58 -2.51 0.44
N GLN A 9 1.30 -3.36 -0.26
CA GLN A 9 2.74 -3.24 -0.42
C GLN A 9 3.12 -2.91 -1.86
N CYS A 10 4.01 -1.93 -1.98
CA CYS A 10 4.62 -1.54 -3.23
C CYS A 10 5.49 -2.67 -3.77
N GLN A 11 5.16 -3.15 -4.97
CA GLN A 11 5.86 -4.21 -5.71
C GLN A 11 7.08 -3.72 -6.48
N THR A 12 7.42 -2.43 -6.38
CA THR A 12 8.63 -1.92 -7.00
C THR A 12 9.85 -2.61 -6.37
N PRO A 13 10.75 -3.23 -7.16
CA PRO A 13 11.81 -4.12 -6.68
C PRO A 13 12.78 -3.47 -5.67
N ASN A 14 12.87 -2.14 -5.66
CA ASN A 14 13.73 -1.38 -4.75
C ASN A 14 12.94 -0.54 -3.73
N CYS A 15 11.69 -0.90 -3.42
CA CYS A 15 10.81 -0.13 -2.54
C CYS A 15 10.28 -0.93 -1.35
N GLY A 16 9.41 -1.90 -1.60
CA GLY A 16 8.77 -2.70 -0.55
C GLY A 16 7.90 -1.93 0.46
N TYR A 17 7.56 -0.65 0.18
CA TYR A 17 6.78 0.20 1.10
C TYR A 17 5.39 -0.38 1.37
N ILE A 18 4.99 -0.44 2.64
CA ILE A 18 3.68 -0.93 3.09
C ILE A 18 2.81 0.27 3.50
N TYR A 19 1.67 0.42 2.84
CA TYR A 19 0.59 1.31 3.22
C TYR A 19 -0.27 0.66 4.30
N ASP A 20 -0.38 1.33 5.44
CA ASP A 20 -1.21 0.94 6.58
C ASP A 20 -2.36 1.97 6.73
N PRO A 21 -3.62 1.59 6.46
CA PRO A 21 -4.74 2.51 6.56
C PRO A 21 -4.99 2.97 8.00
N ASP A 22 -4.70 2.16 9.02
CA ASP A 22 -4.87 2.53 10.45
C ASP A 22 -3.89 3.63 10.87
N LYS A 23 -2.69 3.63 10.26
CA LYS A 23 -1.69 4.70 10.46
C LYS A 23 -1.89 5.87 9.50
N GLY A 24 -2.48 5.63 8.34
CA GLY A 24 -2.51 6.58 7.23
C GLY A 24 -1.11 6.83 6.68
N GLU A 25 -0.92 7.98 6.01
CA GLU A 25 0.34 8.30 5.35
C GLU A 25 0.67 9.80 5.53
N ARG A 26 1.56 10.10 6.48
CA ARG A 26 1.88 11.49 6.85
C ARG A 26 2.56 12.30 5.74
N LYS A 27 3.45 11.68 4.94
CA LYS A 27 4.24 12.33 3.88
C LYS A 27 3.37 12.73 2.70
N GLY A 28 2.36 11.92 2.37
CA GLY A 28 1.33 12.14 1.36
C GLY A 28 0.06 12.80 1.91
N LYS A 29 0.08 13.26 3.17
CA LYS A 29 -1.04 13.96 3.83
C LYS A 29 -2.34 13.16 3.89
N ILE A 30 -2.23 11.84 3.97
CA ILE A 30 -3.35 10.92 4.11
C ILE A 30 -3.66 10.72 5.59
N LYS A 31 -4.93 10.88 5.96
CA LYS A 31 -5.39 10.69 7.34
C LYS A 31 -5.37 9.21 7.72
N LYS A 32 -5.17 8.94 9.01
CA LYS A 32 -5.46 7.62 9.59
C LYS A 32 -6.92 7.23 9.33
N GLY A 33 -7.15 5.94 9.09
CA GLY A 33 -8.43 5.36 8.70
C GLY A 33 -8.76 5.48 7.21
N THR A 34 -7.88 6.02 6.38
CA THR A 34 -8.12 6.11 4.92
C THR A 34 -7.79 4.77 4.28
N ALA A 35 -8.74 4.13 3.60
CA ALA A 35 -8.48 2.89 2.87
C ALA A 35 -7.58 3.16 1.65
N PHE A 36 -6.79 2.17 1.21
CA PHE A 36 -5.95 2.33 0.01
C PHE A 36 -6.80 2.63 -1.23
N ALA A 37 -7.99 2.03 -1.33
CA ALA A 37 -8.95 2.31 -2.39
C ALA A 37 -9.40 3.79 -2.41
N ASP A 38 -9.47 4.44 -1.25
CA ASP A 38 -9.92 5.83 -1.08
C ASP A 38 -8.81 6.86 -1.34
N LEU A 39 -7.55 6.43 -1.47
CA LEU A 39 -6.45 7.33 -1.81
C LEU A 39 -6.70 8.02 -3.18
N PRO A 40 -6.28 9.28 -3.37
CA PRO A 40 -6.41 9.94 -4.67
C PRO A 40 -5.57 9.23 -5.75
N ASP A 41 -5.99 9.28 -7.01
CA ASP A 41 -5.25 8.69 -8.14
C ASP A 41 -3.85 9.30 -8.32
N GLU A 42 -3.68 10.55 -7.93
CA GLU A 42 -2.40 11.26 -7.91
C GLU A 42 -1.49 10.81 -6.76
N TRP A 43 -1.99 10.02 -5.82
CA TRP A 43 -1.17 9.49 -4.74
C TRP A 43 -0.08 8.58 -5.32
N ARG A 44 1.13 8.83 -4.86
CA ARG A 44 2.33 8.08 -5.24
C ARG A 44 3.00 7.57 -4.00
N CYS A 45 3.68 6.44 -4.16
CA CYS A 45 4.47 5.83 -3.12
C CYS A 45 5.45 6.89 -2.52
N PRO A 46 5.40 7.15 -1.22
CA PRO A 46 6.26 8.14 -0.56
C PRO A 46 7.75 7.80 -0.58
N VAL A 47 8.09 6.55 -0.94
CA VAL A 47 9.45 6.02 -1.02
C VAL A 47 9.99 6.08 -2.44
N CYS A 48 9.27 5.51 -3.42
CA CYS A 48 9.77 5.38 -4.80
C CYS A 48 9.02 6.20 -5.85
N GLY A 49 7.91 6.85 -5.52
CA GLY A 49 7.11 7.63 -6.46
C GLY A 49 6.24 6.81 -7.43
N ALA A 50 6.18 5.49 -7.28
CA ALA A 50 5.30 4.63 -8.06
C ALA A 50 3.81 4.93 -7.78
N THR A 51 2.95 4.71 -8.77
CA THR A 51 1.50 4.92 -8.65
C THR A 51 0.84 3.78 -7.86
N LYS A 52 -0.45 3.96 -7.51
CA LYS A 52 -1.26 2.94 -6.83
C LYS A 52 -1.30 1.60 -7.56
N ALA A 53 -1.13 1.58 -8.87
CA ALA A 53 -1.12 0.36 -9.68
C ALA A 53 0.06 -0.59 -9.35
N ALA A 54 1.17 -0.06 -8.82
CA ALA A 54 2.32 -0.85 -8.41
C ALA A 54 2.15 -1.49 -7.01
N PHE A 55 0.99 -1.36 -6.38
CA PHE A 55 0.73 -1.91 -5.06
C PHE A 55 -0.14 -3.16 -5.15
N LYS A 56 0.18 -4.14 -4.30
CA LYS A 56 -0.61 -5.36 -4.12
C LYS A 56 -1.04 -5.51 -2.65
N PRO A 57 -2.20 -6.14 -2.39
CA PRO A 57 -2.63 -6.41 -1.02
C PRO A 57 -1.65 -7.34 -0.30
N LEU A 58 -1.48 -7.14 1.01
CA LEU A 58 -0.57 -7.95 1.83
C LEU A 58 -1.12 -9.34 2.16
N ALA A 59 -2.44 -9.52 2.20
CA ALA A 59 -3.08 -10.81 2.44
C ALA A 59 -4.28 -11.04 1.51
N GLY A 60 -4.56 -12.32 1.22
CA GLY A 60 -5.61 -12.76 0.29
C GLY A 60 -5.06 -13.52 -0.93
N PRO A 61 -5.94 -14.10 -1.76
CA PRO A 61 -5.53 -14.75 -3.01
C PRO A 61 -4.93 -13.70 -3.97
N GLY A 62 -3.66 -13.88 -4.38
CA GLY A 62 -2.92 -12.91 -5.20
C GLY A 62 -2.11 -11.86 -4.42
N SER A 63 -1.92 -12.08 -3.12
CA SER A 63 -1.07 -11.24 -2.26
C SER A 63 0.42 -11.46 -2.51
N VAL A 64 1.23 -10.51 -2.03
CA VAL A 64 2.69 -10.47 -2.18
C VAL A 64 3.45 -11.71 -1.68
N GLN A 65 2.80 -12.54 -0.88
CA GLN A 65 3.38 -13.74 -0.26
C GLN A 65 3.52 -14.92 -1.24
N ASP A 66 2.94 -14.83 -2.45
CA ASP A 66 2.96 -15.90 -3.44
C ASP A 66 4.22 -15.88 -4.36
N ASP A 67 4.96 -14.77 -4.42
CA ASP A 67 6.08 -14.58 -5.36
C ASP A 67 7.46 -14.95 -4.77
N ASN A 68 7.50 -15.52 -3.56
CA ASN A 68 8.73 -15.98 -2.90
C ASN A 68 8.65 -17.48 -2.54
N ALA A 69 8.02 -18.26 -3.41
CA ALA A 69 7.98 -19.73 -3.38
C ALA A 69 8.97 -20.31 -4.40
#